data_AF-A0AAN6GW21-F1
#
_entry.id   AF-A0AAN6GW21-F1
#
_cell.length_a   1.000
_cell.length_b   1.000
_cell.length_c   1.000
_cell.angle_alpha   90.00
_cell.angle_beta   90.00
_cell.angle_gamma   90.00
#
_symmetry.space_group_name_H-M   'P 1'
#
loop_
_entity.id
_entity.type
_entity.pdbx_description
1 polymer ?
#
loop_
_entity_poly.entity_id
_entity_poly.type
_entity_poly.pdbx_seq_one_letter_code
_entity_poly.pdbx_strand_id
1 'polypeptide(L)'
;IHLQVKYGLITIIRQTADLCDTVGKVDLECPLHKDKETKLAKDVDLPKEIPPGKYTVVADVVSKAGDTITCLTASVEFKRGGSGAMEVVWKQGL
;
A
#
# COMPACT_ATOMS: atom_id res chain seq x y z
N ILE A 1 -0.11 -9.61 -4.81
CA ILE A 1 -0.73 -8.40 -4.23
C ILE A 1 -1.88 -7.91 -5.07
N HIS A 2 -2.98 -7.53 -4.44
CA HIS A 2 -4.08 -6.83 -5.09
C HIS A 2 -4.07 -5.37 -4.61
N LEU A 3 -3.69 -4.46 -5.50
CA LEU A 3 -3.62 -3.03 -5.23
C LEU A 3 -4.87 -2.34 -5.76
N GLN A 4 -5.52 -1.55 -4.90
CA GLN A 4 -6.63 -0.70 -5.25
C GLN A 4 -6.39 0.72 -4.71
N VAL A 5 -6.44 1.72 -5.59
CA VAL A 5 -6.41 3.14 -5.21
C VAL A 5 -7.72 3.79 -5.60
N LYS A 6 -8.34 4.44 -4.62
CA LYS A 6 -9.54 5.26 -4.80
C LYS A 6 -9.19 6.73 -4.74
N TYR A 7 -9.85 7.54 -5.56
CA TYR A 7 -9.86 9.00 -5.47
C TYR A 7 -11.29 9.42 -5.13
N GLY A 8 -11.51 9.90 -3.90
CA GLY A 8 -12.86 10.05 -3.36
C GLY A 8 -13.63 8.71 -3.36
N LEU A 9 -14.69 8.63 -4.15
CA LEU A 9 -15.56 7.45 -4.25
C LEU A 9 -15.23 6.53 -5.44
N ILE A 10 -14.43 7.00 -6.40
CA ILE A 10 -14.10 6.25 -7.62
C ILE A 10 -12.80 5.47 -7.45
N THR A 11 -12.70 4.30 -8.08
CA THR A 11 -11.45 3.53 -8.16
C THR A 11 -10.66 3.97 -9.40
N ILE A 12 -9.45 4.49 -9.20
CA ILE A 12 -8.58 4.97 -10.28
C ILE A 12 -7.48 3.98 -10.64
N ILE A 13 -7.08 3.12 -9.70
CA ILE A 13 -6.09 2.07 -9.94
C ILE A 13 -6.64 0.78 -9.36
N ARG A 14 -6.62 -0.28 -10.17
CA ARG A 14 -6.88 -1.65 -9.75
C ARG A 14 -5.91 -2.57 -10.48
N GLN A 15 -4.94 -3.09 -9.75
CA GLN A 15 -3.88 -3.90 -10.33
C GLN A 15 -3.59 -5.10 -9.45
N THR A 16 -3.21 -6.20 -10.07
CA THR A 16 -2.65 -7.36 -9.39
C THR A 16 -1.20 -7.49 -9.83
N ALA A 17 -0.29 -7.57 -8.87
CA ALA A 17 1.13 -7.75 -9.13
C ALA A 17 1.68 -8.82 -8.19
N ASP A 18 2.76 -9.48 -8.58
CA ASP A 18 3.48 -10.35 -7.66
C ASP A 18 4.39 -9.51 -6.76
N LEU A 19 4.25 -9.70 -5.43
CA LEU A 19 5.07 -8.95 -4.48
C LEU A 19 6.55 -9.29 -4.74
N CYS A 20 6.88 -10.58 -4.83
CA CYS A 20 8.25 -11.06 -4.97
C CYS A 20 8.92 -10.63 -6.28
N ASP A 21 8.16 -10.40 -7.34
CA ASP A 21 8.70 -9.85 -8.60
C ASP A 21 8.95 -8.33 -8.49
N THR A 22 8.23 -7.67 -7.60
CA THR A 22 8.32 -6.21 -7.35
C THR A 22 9.23 -5.89 -6.15
N VAL A 23 9.65 -6.90 -5.40
CA VAL A 23 10.40 -6.83 -4.13
C VAL A 23 11.82 -6.28 -4.30
N GLY A 24 12.38 -6.27 -5.52
CA GLY A 24 13.65 -5.60 -5.79
C GLY A 24 13.70 -4.09 -5.41
N LYS A 25 12.56 -3.49 -5.05
CA LYS A 25 12.45 -2.08 -4.58
C LYS A 25 12.12 -1.94 -3.09
N VAL A 26 11.85 -3.03 -2.38
CA VAL A 26 11.44 -3.03 -0.97
C VAL A 26 12.23 -4.14 -0.26
N ASP A 27 13.11 -3.78 0.67
CA ASP A 27 13.95 -4.70 1.50
C ASP A 27 13.11 -5.75 2.25
N LEU A 28 12.59 -6.72 1.51
CA LEU A 28 11.77 -7.83 1.96
C LEU A 28 12.35 -9.07 1.33
N GLU A 29 12.89 -10.00 2.11
CA GLU A 29 13.34 -11.27 1.57
C GLU A 29 12.12 -12.19 1.39
N CYS A 30 11.89 -12.65 0.14
CA CYS A 30 10.91 -13.69 -0.13
C CYS A 30 11.53 -15.08 0.12
N PRO A 31 10.80 -16.04 0.73
CA PRO A 31 9.41 -15.97 1.16
C PRO A 31 9.23 -15.13 2.44
N LEU A 32 8.18 -14.29 2.48
CA LEU A 32 7.86 -13.50 3.66
C LEU A 32 7.57 -14.41 4.85
N HIS A 33 8.40 -14.35 5.89
CA HIS A 33 8.18 -15.04 7.13
C HIS A 33 7.25 -14.21 8.04
N LYS A 34 6.37 -14.88 8.81
CA LYS A 34 5.54 -14.22 9.82
C LYS A 34 6.39 -13.97 11.08
N ASP A 35 7.38 -13.10 11.04
CA ASP A 35 8.03 -12.62 12.26
C ASP A 35 7.25 -11.44 12.86
N LYS A 36 7.24 -11.36 14.18
CA LYS A 36 6.40 -10.43 14.96
C LYS A 36 6.82 -8.96 14.81
N GLU A 37 7.90 -8.67 14.07
CA GLU A 37 8.57 -7.37 14.05
C GLU A 37 9.03 -6.91 12.65
N THR A 38 8.50 -7.46 11.55
CA THR A 38 8.81 -6.91 10.22
C THR A 38 8.16 -5.53 10.04
N LYS A 39 8.88 -4.46 10.35
CA LYS A 39 8.47 -3.08 10.04
C LYS A 39 8.71 -2.83 8.56
N LEU A 40 7.66 -2.98 7.74
CA LEU A 40 7.69 -2.57 6.34
C LEU A 40 7.66 -1.04 6.25
N ALA A 41 8.82 -0.41 6.41
CA ALA A 41 9.01 1.03 6.24
C ALA A 41 9.79 1.29 4.95
N LYS A 42 9.10 1.76 3.92
CA LYS A 42 9.71 2.17 2.66
C LYS A 42 9.22 3.55 2.27
N ASP A 43 10.18 4.43 2.04
CA ASP A 43 9.95 5.75 1.46
C ASP A 43 9.50 5.59 0.01
N VAL A 44 8.32 6.12 -0.28
CA VAL A 44 7.77 6.16 -1.63
C VAL A 44 7.70 7.62 -2.02
N ASP A 45 8.56 8.02 -2.95
CA ASP A 45 8.51 9.35 -3.55
C ASP A 45 7.25 9.46 -4.42
N LEU A 46 6.33 10.33 -3.99
CA LEU A 46 5.11 10.60 -4.72
C LEU A 46 5.30 11.83 -5.64
N PRO A 47 4.93 11.74 -6.93
CA PRO A 47 5.10 12.85 -7.87
C PRO A 47 4.30 14.09 -7.46
N LYS A 48 4.79 15.28 -7.81
CA LYS A 48 4.18 16.57 -7.43
C LYS A 48 2.89 16.86 -8.20
N GLU A 49 2.65 16.14 -9.29
CA GLU A 49 1.52 16.31 -10.19
C GLU A 49 0.24 15.63 -9.68
N ILE A 50 0.28 14.95 -8.51
CA ILE A 50 -0.91 14.29 -7.93
C ILE A 50 -2.01 15.33 -7.67
N PRO A 51 -3.20 15.17 -8.28
CA PRO A 51 -4.29 16.11 -8.10
C PRO A 51 -4.72 16.21 -6.63
N PRO A 52 -5.15 17.39 -6.16
CA PRO A 52 -5.63 17.55 -4.80
C PRO A 52 -6.89 16.69 -4.53
N GLY A 53 -7.00 16.18 -3.32
CA GLY A 53 -8.14 15.43 -2.83
C GLY A 53 -7.73 14.19 -2.03
N LYS A 54 -8.74 13.39 -1.65
CA LYS A 54 -8.57 12.23 -0.79
C LYS A 54 -8.32 10.98 -1.61
N TYR A 55 -7.24 10.29 -1.29
CA TYR A 55 -6.89 9.00 -1.85
C TYR A 55 -6.94 7.94 -0.77
N THR A 56 -7.49 6.79 -1.10
CA THR A 56 -7.48 5.61 -0.22
C THR A 56 -6.83 4.46 -0.96
N VAL A 57 -5.73 3.97 -0.39
CA VAL A 57 -4.96 2.84 -0.89
C VAL A 57 -5.34 1.60 -0.08
N VAL A 58 -5.70 0.53 -0.76
CA VAL A 58 -5.90 -0.80 -0.19
C VAL A 58 -4.97 -1.74 -0.92
N ALA A 59 -4.12 -2.45 -0.18
CA ALA A 59 -3.20 -3.44 -0.72
C ALA A 59 -3.36 -4.75 0.05
N ASP A 60 -3.94 -5.74 -0.60
CA ASP A 60 -4.08 -7.09 -0.06
C ASP A 60 -2.88 -7.93 -0.49
N VAL A 61 -2.16 -8.47 0.49
CA VAL A 61 -1.05 -9.39 0.28
C VAL A 61 -1.58 -10.80 0.53
N VAL A 62 -1.58 -11.61 -0.52
CA VAL A 62 -2.01 -13.01 -0.49
C VAL A 62 -0.82 -13.92 -0.79
N SER A 63 -0.83 -15.11 -0.18
CA SER A 63 0.14 -16.16 -0.47
C SER A 63 -0.14 -16.81 -1.83
N LYS A 64 0.81 -17.60 -2.35
CA LYS A 64 0.57 -18.41 -3.57
C LYS A 64 -0.58 -19.41 -3.40
N ALA A 65 -0.88 -19.82 -2.17
CA ALA A 65 -2.00 -20.73 -1.86
C ALA A 65 -3.35 -20.00 -1.77
N GLY A 66 -3.37 -18.67 -1.88
CA GLY A 66 -4.58 -17.85 -1.79
C GLY A 66 -4.91 -17.34 -0.39
N ASP A 67 -4.09 -17.68 0.62
CA ASP A 67 -4.30 -17.21 1.99
C ASP A 67 -3.93 -15.74 2.15
N THR A 68 -4.78 -14.95 2.78
CA THR A 68 -4.46 -13.55 3.12
C THR A 68 -3.35 -13.52 4.16
N ILE A 69 -2.23 -12.90 3.79
CA ILE A 69 -1.08 -12.68 4.69
C ILE A 69 -1.31 -11.40 5.49
N THR A 70 -1.58 -10.29 4.80
CA THR A 70 -1.84 -8.99 5.45
C THR A 70 -2.64 -8.08 4.51
N CYS A 71 -3.36 -7.13 5.10
CA CYS A 71 -4.08 -6.07 4.40
C CYS A 71 -3.54 -4.72 4.87
N LEU A 72 -3.03 -3.91 3.93
CA LEU A 72 -2.56 -2.57 4.19
C LEU A 72 -3.59 -1.58 3.67
N THR A 73 -4.13 -0.75 4.56
CA THR A 73 -5.05 0.33 4.18
C THR A 73 -4.48 1.66 4.65
N ALA A 74 -4.30 2.60 3.72
CA ALA A 74 -3.84 3.94 4.01
C ALA A 74 -4.77 4.97 3.36
N SER A 75 -4.95 6.10 4.02
CA SER A 75 -5.62 7.24 3.39
C SER A 75 -4.72 8.46 3.47
N VAL A 76 -4.61 9.18 2.36
CA VAL A 76 -3.82 10.39 2.25
C VAL A 76 -4.67 11.46 1.57
N GLU A 77 -4.62 12.67 2.09
CA GLU A 77 -5.26 13.82 1.48
C GLU A 77 -4.19 14.77 0.95
N PHE A 78 -4.18 14.99 -0.37
CA PHE A 78 -3.28 15.96 -1.01
C PHE A 78 -3.96 17.31 -1.09
N LYS A 79 -3.31 18.34 -0.55
CA LYS A 79 -3.71 19.74 -0.70
C LYS A 79 -2.95 20.38 -1.87
N ARG A 80 -3.53 21.41 -2.50
CA ARG A 80 -2.83 22.22 -3.52
C ARG A 80 -1.56 22.78 -2.87
N GLY A 81 -0.38 22.48 -3.44
CA GLY A 81 0.91 22.93 -2.90
C GLY A 81 1.81 21.83 -2.31
N GLY A 82 1.40 20.56 -2.33
CA GLY A 82 2.34 19.43 -2.24
C GLY A 82 2.69 18.91 -0.85
N SER A 83 1.92 19.23 0.20
CA SER A 83 2.10 18.62 1.52
C SER A 83 0.85 17.80 1.87
N GLY A 84 0.89 16.50 1.61
CA GLY A 84 -0.16 15.56 2.02
C GLY A 84 0.13 15.00 3.41
N ALA A 85 -0.88 14.95 4.28
CA ALA A 85 -0.80 14.22 5.54
C ALA A 85 -1.24 12.77 5.26
N MET A 86 -0.32 11.81 5.40
CA MET A 86 -0.61 10.39 5.23
C MET A 86 -0.99 9.78 6.57
N GLU A 87 -2.24 9.36 6.72
CA GLU A 87 -2.71 8.61 7.88
C GLU A 87 -2.64 7.11 7.53
N VAL A 88 -1.64 6.44 8.10
CA VAL A 88 -1.49 4.98 7.98
C VAL A 88 -2.29 4.33 9.09
N VAL A 89 -3.45 3.75 8.74
CA VAL A 89 -4.28 3.02 9.69
C VAL A 89 -3.84 1.56 9.68
N TRP A 90 -2.99 1.20 10.63
CA TRP A 90 -2.63 -0.19 10.91
C TRP A 90 -3.85 -0.91 11.53
N LYS A 91 -4.71 -1.51 10.71
CA LYS A 91 -5.65 -2.51 11.22
C LYS A 91 -4.88 -3.81 11.44
N GLN A 92 -4.18 -3.90 12.58
CA GLN A 92 -3.76 -5.18 13.14
C GLN A 92 -5.02 -5.93 13.57
N GLY A 93 -5.47 -6.86 12.73
CA GLY A 93 -6.45 -7.88 13.11
C GLY A 93 -5.70 -9.04 13.77
N LEU A 94 -5.88 -9.19 15.08
CA LEU A 94 -5.87 -10.49 15.75
C LEU A 94 -7.23 -11.16 15.52
#